data_AF-A0A7K4FDN6-F1
#
_entry.id   AF-A0A7K4FDN6-F1
#
_cell.length_a   1.000
_cell.length_b   1.000
_cell.length_c   1.000
_cell.angle_alpha   90.00
_cell.angle_beta   90.00
_cell.angle_gamma   90.00
#
_symmetry.space_group_name_H-M   'P 1'
#
loop_
_entity.id
_entity.type
_entity.pdbx_description
1 polymer ?
#
loop_
_entity_poly.entity_id
_entity_poly.type
_entity_poly.pdbx_seq_one_letter_code
_entity_poly.pdbx_strand_id
1 'polypeptide(L)'
;MPDYFKSLTVLEEFDSHKIVLENISFLGQSLDVKTKHVVLPPNTHEVYILSGPLKNTSFIEKYVPSSLGTDITIIVDLQINGFLKFIPFLRQILIRKMGNVMNEFVKCAELYSRNLSAKE
;
A
#
# COMPACT_ATOMS: atom_id res chain seq x y z
N MET A 1 -4.64 7.92 -8.62
CA MET A 1 -3.77 6.92 -7.95
C MET A 1 -2.51 7.66 -7.55
N PRO A 2 -1.94 7.44 -6.34
CA PRO A 2 -0.73 8.15 -5.92
C PRO A 2 0.42 7.98 -6.91
N ASP A 3 1.19 9.04 -7.17
CA ASP A 3 2.26 9.06 -8.19
C ASP A 3 3.46 8.13 -7.86
N TYR A 4 3.42 7.46 -6.72
CA TYR A 4 4.44 6.51 -6.26
C TYR A 4 4.41 5.18 -7.01
N PHE A 5 3.24 4.77 -7.50
CA PHE A 5 3.03 3.53 -8.21
C PHE A 5 3.03 3.82 -9.71
N LYS A 6 4.11 3.45 -10.41
CA LYS A 6 4.29 3.75 -11.83
C LYS A 6 3.52 2.79 -12.72
N SER A 7 3.51 1.52 -12.35
CA SER A 7 2.75 0.48 -13.03
C SER A 7 2.45 -0.70 -12.10
N LEU A 8 1.38 -1.41 -12.41
CA LEU A 8 0.95 -2.64 -11.74
C LEU A 8 0.69 -3.69 -12.82
N THR A 9 1.25 -4.88 -12.65
CA THR A 9 0.98 -6.03 -13.51
C THR A 9 0.50 -7.19 -12.66
N VAL A 10 -0.72 -7.65 -12.87
CA VAL A 10 -1.23 -8.86 -12.20
C VAL A 10 -0.50 -10.07 -12.80
N LEU A 11 0.25 -10.79 -11.97
CA LEU A 11 0.97 -11.99 -12.38
C LEU A 11 0.09 -13.23 -12.23
N GLU A 12 -0.61 -13.33 -11.10
CA GLU A 12 -1.46 -14.46 -10.75
C GLU A 12 -2.72 -13.97 -10.04
N GLU A 13 -3.84 -14.63 -10.28
CA GLU A 13 -5.14 -14.32 -9.69
C GLU A 13 -5.77 -15.61 -9.16
N PHE A 14 -6.17 -15.56 -7.89
CA PHE A 14 -6.85 -16.62 -7.17
C PHE A 14 -8.11 -16.05 -6.51
N ASP A 15 -9.05 -16.92 -6.12
CA ASP A 15 -10.32 -16.50 -5.51
C ASP A 15 -10.13 -15.63 -4.25
N SER A 16 -9.07 -15.88 -3.47
CA SER A 16 -8.80 -15.18 -2.20
C SER A 16 -7.73 -14.11 -2.30
N HIS A 17 -6.88 -14.14 -3.33
CA HIS A 17 -5.71 -13.28 -3.40
C HIS A 17 -5.17 -13.10 -4.82
N LYS A 18 -4.40 -12.03 -5.01
CA LYS A 18 -3.67 -11.74 -6.25
C LYS A 18 -2.19 -11.58 -5.97
N ILE A 19 -1.35 -12.00 -6.91
CA ILE A 19 0.06 -11.68 -6.92
C ILE A 19 0.29 -10.61 -7.98
N VAL A 20 0.86 -9.48 -7.57
CA VAL A 20 1.06 -8.30 -8.40
C VAL A 20 2.54 -7.98 -8.45
N LEU A 21 3.02 -7.56 -9.62
CA LEU A 21 4.30 -6.92 -9.79
C LEU A 21 4.09 -5.41 -9.83
N GLU A 22 4.62 -4.71 -8.83
CA GLU A 22 4.49 -3.27 -8.69
C GLU A 22 5.82 -2.59 -9.04
N ASN A 23 5.78 -1.66 -9.99
CA ASN A 23 6.91 -0.76 -10.23
C ASN A 23 6.73 0.49 -9.37
N ILE A 24 7.58 0.61 -8.35
CA ILE A 24 7.50 1.71 -7.36
C ILE A 24 8.71 2.62 -7.43
N SER A 25 8.52 3.90 -7.10
CA SER A 25 9.61 4.86 -6.93
C SER A 25 10.13 4.86 -5.48
N PHE A 26 11.29 4.24 -5.27
CA PHE A 26 11.95 4.08 -3.98
C PHE A 26 13.31 4.81 -3.96
N LEU A 27 13.46 5.80 -3.07
CA LEU A 27 14.68 6.63 -2.94
C LEU A 27 15.19 7.20 -4.29
N GLY A 28 14.27 7.58 -5.19
CA GLY A 28 14.60 8.10 -6.51
C GLY A 28 14.90 7.06 -7.58
N GLN A 29 14.86 5.76 -7.24
CA GLN A 29 15.06 4.65 -8.17
C GLN A 29 13.74 3.91 -8.42
N SER A 30 13.52 3.44 -9.64
CA SER A 30 12.42 2.51 -9.94
C SER A 30 12.80 1.11 -9.47
N LEU A 31 11.89 0.44 -8.80
CA LEU A 31 12.08 -0.91 -8.29
C LEU A 31 10.84 -1.74 -8.55
N ASP A 32 11.03 -2.95 -9.06
CA ASP A 32 9.97 -3.94 -9.17
C ASP A 32 9.86 -4.77 -7.89
N VAL A 33 8.67 -4.78 -7.31
CA VAL A 33 8.34 -5.49 -6.08
C VAL A 33 7.17 -6.41 -6.33
N LYS A 34 7.33 -7.70 -6.01
CA LYS A 34 6.22 -8.65 -5.99
C LYS A 34 5.46 -8.51 -4.68
N THR A 35 4.17 -8.29 -4.78
CA THR A 35 3.25 -8.18 -3.64
C THR A 35 2.15 -9.23 -3.76
N LYS A 36 1.72 -9.77 -2.64
CA LYS A 36 0.50 -10.57 -2.53
C LYS A 36 -0.56 -9.74 -1.85
N HIS A 37 -1.70 -9.58 -2.49
CA HIS A 37 -2.86 -8.88 -1.98
C HIS A 37 -3.94 -9.91 -1.64
N VAL A 38 -4.37 -9.94 -0.38
CA VAL A 38 -5.46 -10.79 0.11
C VAL A 38 -6.60 -9.87 0.52
N VAL A 39 -7.79 -10.09 -0.02
CA VAL A 39 -8.98 -9.35 0.40
C VAL A 39 -9.83 -10.30 1.24
N LEU A 40 -10.02 -9.95 2.50
CA LEU A 40 -10.81 -10.69 3.46
C LEU A 40 -12.11 -9.91 3.70
N PRO A 41 -13.25 -10.37 3.13
CA PRO A 41 -14.53 -9.74 3.37
C PRO A 41 -14.89 -9.75 4.86
N PRO A 42 -15.60 -8.71 5.36
CA PRO A 42 -16.16 -7.61 4.57
C PRO A 42 -15.19 -6.43 4.34
N ASN A 43 -14.10 -6.32 5.11
CA ASN A 43 -13.45 -5.01 5.28
C ASN A 43 -11.95 -5.06 5.63
N THR A 44 -11.26 -6.17 5.35
CA THR A 44 -9.83 -6.31 5.62
C THR A 44 -9.07 -6.56 4.33
N HIS A 45 -7.95 -5.86 4.16
CA HIS A 45 -7.02 -6.04 3.06
C HIS A 45 -5.62 -6.28 3.63
N GLU A 46 -4.99 -7.38 3.23
CA GLU A 46 -3.66 -7.75 3.65
C GLU A 46 -2.71 -7.71 2.47
N VAL A 47 -1.56 -7.06 2.66
CA VAL A 47 -0.52 -6.95 1.65
C VAL A 47 0.77 -7.55 2.18
N TYR A 48 1.37 -8.45 1.42
CA TYR A 48 2.64 -9.09 1.76
C TYR A 48 3.68 -8.79 0.68
N ILE A 49 4.84 -8.25 1.10
CA ILE A 49 5.97 -8.01 0.20
C ILE A 49 6.76 -9.32 0.03
N LEU A 50 6.73 -9.88 -1.19
CA LEU A 50 7.36 -11.15 -1.52
C LEU A 50 8.81 -11.02 -2.02
N SER A 51 9.18 -9.85 -2.56
CA SER A 51 10.52 -9.61 -3.13
C SER A 51 11.10 -8.24 -2.79
N GLY A 52 12.39 -8.08 -3.08
CA GLY A 52 13.07 -6.80 -2.96
C GLY A 52 13.56 -6.45 -1.54
N PRO A 53 13.98 -5.20 -1.32
CA PRO A 53 14.60 -4.75 -0.08
C PRO A 53 13.70 -4.84 1.15
N LEU A 54 12.38 -4.81 0.96
CA LEU A 54 11.39 -4.85 2.04
C LEU A 54 10.68 -6.21 2.13
N LYS A 55 11.26 -7.27 1.55
CA LYS A 55 10.73 -8.64 1.60
C LYS A 55 10.36 -9.05 3.03
N ASN A 56 9.25 -9.77 3.17
CA ASN A 56 8.62 -10.19 4.43
C ASN A 56 7.94 -9.06 5.23
N THR A 57 7.88 -7.84 4.69
CA THR A 57 7.00 -6.81 5.25
C THR A 57 5.55 -7.18 4.99
N SER A 58 4.67 -6.96 5.98
CA SER A 58 3.23 -7.11 5.81
C SER A 58 2.46 -5.87 6.27
N PHE A 59 1.37 -5.59 5.57
CA PHE A 59 0.40 -4.55 5.90
C PHE A 59 -0.96 -5.20 6.12
N ILE A 60 -1.64 -4.82 7.19
CA ILE A 60 -3.03 -5.20 7.45
C ILE A 60 -3.83 -3.91 7.52
N GLU A 61 -4.69 -3.71 6.53
CA GLU A 61 -5.55 -2.55 6.37
C GLU A 61 -6.97 -2.95 6.76
N LYS A 62 -7.56 -2.21 7.70
CA LYS A 62 -8.95 -2.41 8.16
C LYS A 62 -9.76 -1.16 7.89
N TYR A 63 -10.93 -1.35 7.32
CA TYR A 63 -11.86 -0.28 6.97
C TYR A 63 -13.10 -0.38 7.85
N VAL A 64 -13.36 0.65 8.66
CA VAL A 64 -14.49 0.65 9.59
C VAL A 64 -15.37 1.87 9.31
N PRO A 65 -16.69 1.69 9.07
CA PRO A 65 -17.60 2.83 8.93
C PRO A 65 -17.60 3.68 10.20
N SER A 66 -17.56 5.01 10.04
CA SER A 66 -17.67 5.97 11.13
C SER A 66 -18.68 7.06 10.79
N SER A 67 -19.08 7.88 11.76
CA SER A 67 -20.08 8.94 11.55
C SER A 67 -19.62 10.03 10.57
N LEU A 68 -18.31 10.11 10.29
CA LEU A 68 -17.71 11.10 9.39
C LEU A 68 -17.22 10.49 8.07
N GLY A 69 -17.34 9.17 7.89
CA GLY A 69 -16.86 8.48 6.69
C GLY A 69 -16.38 7.06 6.98
N THR A 70 -15.13 6.77 6.65
CA THR A 70 -14.50 5.46 6.88
C THR A 70 -13.18 5.66 7.60
N ASP A 71 -13.04 5.03 8.76
CA ASP A 71 -11.79 4.97 9.49
C ASP A 71 -10.92 3.86 8.89
N ILE A 72 -9.69 4.22 8.51
CA ILE A 72 -8.72 3.30 7.94
C ILE A 72 -7.62 3.07 8.97
N THR A 73 -7.47 1.83 9.44
CA THR A 73 -6.38 1.43 10.32
C THR A 73 -5.38 0.58 9.54
N ILE A 74 -4.11 0.95 9.59
CA ILE A 74 -3.03 0.21 8.91
C ILE A 74 -2.02 -0.26 9.94
N ILE A 75 -1.87 -1.58 10.05
CA ILE A 75 -0.90 -2.24 10.91
C ILE A 75 0.24 -2.71 10.01
N VAL A 76 1.47 -2.29 10.32
CA VAL A 76 2.64 -2.59 9.49
C VAL A 76 3.68 -3.37 10.30
N ASP A 77 4.02 -4.56 9.84
CA ASP A 77 5.22 -5.27 10.27
C ASP A 77 6.34 -5.01 9.25
N LEU A 78 7.15 -3.99 9.50
CA LEU A 78 8.17 -3.51 8.57
C LEU A 78 9.48 -4.29 8.74
N GLN A 79 9.85 -5.03 7.68
CA GLN A 79 11.10 -5.77 7.58
C GLN A 79 12.02 -5.12 6.54
N ILE A 80 13.11 -4.50 7.00
CA ILE A 80 14.14 -3.90 6.15
C ILE A 80 15.26 -4.91 5.96
N ASN A 81 15.66 -5.22 4.73
CA ASN A 81 16.69 -6.24 4.44
C ASN A 81 17.91 -5.68 3.70
N GLY A 82 18.98 -6.47 3.68
CA GLY A 82 20.21 -6.16 2.95
C GLY A 82 20.92 -4.91 3.45
N PHE A 83 21.54 -4.17 2.53
CA PHE A 83 22.33 -2.98 2.85
C PHE A 83 21.48 -1.85 3.49
N LEU A 84 20.17 -1.84 3.25
CA LEU A 84 19.26 -0.84 3.82
C LEU A 84 19.19 -0.90 5.35
N LYS A 85 19.47 -2.06 5.97
CA LYS A 85 19.51 -2.20 7.44
C LYS A 85 20.54 -1.27 8.09
N PHE A 86 21.59 -0.89 7.36
CA PHE A 86 22.68 -0.07 7.89
C PHE A 86 22.45 1.43 7.70
N ILE A 87 21.40 1.84 6.99
CA ILE A 87 21.11 3.26 6.76
C ILE A 87 20.43 3.82 8.02
N PRO A 88 21.08 4.77 8.73
CA PRO A 88 20.50 5.36 9.93
C PRO A 88 19.21 6.12 9.58
N PHE A 89 18.23 6.09 10.49
CA PHE A 89 16.93 6.76 10.34
C PHE A 89 16.05 6.30 9.17
N LEU A 90 16.48 5.32 8.35
CA LEU A 90 15.70 4.84 7.20
C LEU A 90 14.30 4.38 7.63
N ARG A 91 14.19 3.66 8.75
CA ARG A 91 12.89 3.21 9.28
C ARG A 91 11.92 4.37 9.50
N GLN A 92 12.40 5.49 10.06
CA GLN A 92 11.57 6.67 10.30
C GLN A 92 11.14 7.35 9.00
N ILE A 93 12.04 7.40 8.02
CA ILE A 93 11.76 7.93 6.68
C ILE A 93 10.67 7.07 5.99
N LEU A 94 10.79 5.74 6.08
CA LEU A 94 9.82 4.80 5.50
C LEU A 94 8.44 4.99 6.12
N ILE A 95 8.34 5.03 7.45
CA ILE A 95 7.06 5.22 8.15
C ILE A 95 6.40 6.54 7.72
N ARG A 96 7.17 7.64 7.64
CA ARG A 96 6.66 8.93 7.15
C ARG A 96 6.17 8.85 5.71
N LYS A 97 6.93 8.19 4.83
CA LYS A 97 6.58 8.04 3.42
C LYS A 97 5.31 7.20 3.25
N MET A 98 5.16 6.11 4.01
CA MET A 98 3.95 5.30 4.02
C MET A 98 2.72 6.13 4.44
N GLY A 99 2.85 6.94 5.51
CA GLY A 99 1.78 7.84 5.94
C GLY A 99 1.40 8.87 4.88
N ASN A 100 2.38 9.44 4.18
CA ASN A 100 2.12 10.40 3.09
C ASN A 100 1.37 9.76 1.92
N VAL A 101 1.78 8.55 1.49
CA VAL A 101 1.10 7.80 0.44
C VAL A 101 -0.35 7.52 0.82
N MET A 102 -0.61 7.17 2.09
CA MET A 102 -1.97 6.94 2.55
C MET A 102 -2.82 8.22 2.60
N ASN A 103 -2.23 9.35 3.01
CA ASN A 103 -2.91 10.64 2.96
C ASN A 103 -3.28 11.05 1.52
N GLU A 104 -2.39 10.80 0.56
CA GLU A 104 -2.68 11.03 -0.86
C GLU A 104 -3.78 10.10 -1.37
N PHE A 105 -3.74 8.83 -0.98
CA PHE A 105 -4.78 7.86 -1.31
C PHE A 105 -6.16 8.31 -0.79
N VAL A 106 -6.26 8.71 0.48
CA VAL A 106 -7.51 9.20 1.07
C VAL A 106 -8.04 10.41 0.31
N LYS A 107 -7.18 11.38 -0.02
CA LYS A 107 -7.58 12.54 -0.83
C LYS A 107 -8.12 12.14 -2.21
N CYS A 108 -7.45 11.21 -2.89
CA CYS A 108 -7.94 10.70 -4.16
C CYS A 108 -9.30 10.01 -4.02
N ALA A 109 -9.50 9.20 -2.97
CA ALA A 109 -10.75 8.48 -2.72
C ALA A 109 -11.90 9.46 -2.42
N GLU A 110 -11.68 10.47 -1.59
CA GLU A 110 -12.68 11.51 -1.31
C GLU A 110 -13.07 12.30 -2.57
N LEU A 111 -12.08 12.72 -3.37
CA LEU A 111 -12.32 13.43 -4.62
C LEU A 111 -13.13 12.59 -5.60
N TYR A 112 -12.79 11.31 -5.72
CA TYR A 112 -13.53 10.36 -6.55
C TYR A 112 -14.98 10.20 -6.08
N SER A 113 -15.19 10.05 -4.76
CA SER A 113 -16.53 9.95 -4.17
C SER A 113 -17.38 11.20 -4.42
N ARG A 114 -16.81 12.40 -4.27
CA ARG A 114 -17.54 13.66 -4.54
C ARG A 114 -17.93 13.80 -6.01
N ASN A 115 -17.05 13.40 -6.92
CA ASN A 115 -17.31 13.44 -8.36
C ASN A 115 -18.38 12.43 -8.80
N LEU A 116 -18.55 11.33 -8.09
CA LEU A 116 -19.66 10.39 -8.30
C LEU A 116 -20.98 11.04 -7.86
N SER A 117 -21.05 11.60 -6.65
CA SER A 117 -22.27 12.24 -6.13
C SER A 117 -22.71 13.49 -6.90
N ALA A 118 -21.80 14.12 -7.68
CA ALA A 118 -22.12 15.29 -8.51
C ALA A 118 -22.67 14.91 -9.90
N LYS A 119 -22.66 13.62 -10.25
CA LYS A 119 -23.19 13.09 -11.52
C LYS A 119 -24.55 12.40 -11.36
N GLU A 120 -25.05 12.31 -10.13
CA GLU A 120 -26.37 11.80 -9.75
C GLU A 120 -27.31 12.98 -9.45
#